data_AF-A0A227J7R9-F1
#
_entry.id   AF-A0A227J7R9-F1
#
_cell.length_a   1.000
_cell.length_b   1.000
_cell.length_c   1.000
_cell.angle_alpha   90.00
_cell.angle_beta   90.00
_cell.angle_gamma   90.00
#
_symmetry.space_group_name_H-M   'P 1'
#
loop_
_entity.id
_entity.type
_entity.pdbx_description
1 polymer ?
#
loop_
_entity_poly.entity_id
_entity_poly.type
_entity_poly.pdbx_seq_one_letter_code
_entity_poly.pdbx_strand_id
1 'polypeptide(L)'
;TNSGMIAVRIENQYYRGDEFRNIPVKLGANGAKVLLQDIATIKDGFTEEERYFEYSGQNAIYMSVEATRDQNIIPVAQSVRDYIEAKNKTLPSDVQLKILVDMTYYLNGRLDMMLKNLLQGAVLVAIMLTIFLRFRLAM
;
A
#
# COMPACT_ATOMS: atom_id res chain seq x y z
N THR A 1 -5.06 -7.93 -56.65
CA THR A 1 -4.51 -6.64 -56.18
C THR A 1 -4.93 -6.45 -54.74
N ASN A 2 -4.06 -6.80 -53.78
CA ASN A 2 -4.42 -6.73 -52.36
C ASN A 2 -3.72 -5.50 -51.75
N SER A 3 -4.41 -4.36 -51.79
CA SER A 3 -3.93 -3.07 -51.30
C SER A 3 -3.94 -3.07 -49.77
N GLY A 4 -2.79 -3.36 -49.16
CA GLY A 4 -2.60 -3.24 -47.72
C GLY A 4 -2.64 -1.78 -47.28
N MET A 5 -3.38 -1.50 -46.21
CA MET A 5 -3.36 -0.19 -45.55
C MET A 5 -2.09 -0.07 -44.71
N ILE A 6 -1.26 0.94 -44.99
CA ILE A 6 -0.12 1.31 -44.14
C ILE A 6 -0.53 2.56 -43.36
N ALA A 7 -0.73 2.39 -42.06
CA ALA A 7 -0.96 3.52 -41.16
C ALA A 7 0.37 4.04 -40.64
N VAL A 8 0.66 5.31 -40.89
CA VAL A 8 1.83 6.01 -40.35
C VAL A 8 1.37 6.87 -39.18
N ARG A 9 1.95 6.64 -38.00
CA ARG A 9 1.78 7.49 -36.82
C ARG A 9 3.07 8.25 -36.60
N ILE A 10 2.98 9.57 -36.52
CA ILE A 10 4.08 10.45 -36.13
C ILE A 10 3.86 10.81 -34.67
N GLU A 11 4.75 10.37 -33.79
CA GLU A 11 4.75 10.76 -32.39
C GLU A 11 5.68 11.97 -32.25
N ASN A 12 5.11 13.17 -32.08
CA ASN A 12 5.85 14.40 -31.87
C ASN A 12 5.90 14.78 -30.38
N GLN A 13 6.03 13.77 -29.52
CA GLN A 13 6.11 13.92 -28.07
C GLN A 13 7.54 13.66 -27.62
N TYR A 14 8.07 14.57 -26.82
CA TYR A 14 9.36 14.41 -26.16
C TYR A 14 9.15 13.79 -24.77
N TYR A 15 10.00 12.82 -24.42
CA TYR A 15 9.87 12.02 -23.19
C TYR A 15 11.03 12.24 -22.22
N ARG A 16 12.18 12.73 -22.71
CA ARG A 16 13.39 12.94 -21.93
C ARG A 16 13.75 14.41 -21.90
N GLY A 17 14.28 14.91 -20.78
CA GLY A 17 14.63 16.32 -20.62
C GLY A 17 15.62 16.84 -21.68
N ASP A 18 16.52 15.98 -22.16
CA ASP A 18 17.46 16.33 -23.23
C ASP A 18 16.76 16.74 -24.54
N GLU A 19 15.60 16.16 -24.81
CA GLU A 19 14.83 16.45 -26.02
C GLU A 19 14.15 17.83 -25.93
N PHE A 20 13.75 18.25 -24.73
CA PHE A 20 13.16 19.56 -24.48
C PHE A 20 14.17 20.71 -24.64
N ARG A 21 15.46 20.45 -24.47
CA ARG A 21 16.51 21.49 -24.57
C ARG A 21 16.56 22.17 -25.94
N ASN A 22 16.28 21.40 -27.00
CA ASN A 22 16.40 21.84 -28.38
C ASN A 22 15.11 22.49 -28.93
N ILE A 23 14.11 22.72 -28.09
CA ILE A 23 12.86 23.36 -28.52
C ILE A 23 13.14 24.82 -28.87
N PRO A 24 12.88 25.27 -30.11
CA PRO A 24 13.05 26.66 -30.50
C PRO A 24 11.94 27.52 -29.91
N VAL A 25 12.30 28.51 -29.10
CA VAL A 25 11.37 29.44 -28.45
C VAL A 25 11.19 30.71 -29.27
N LYS A 26 12.24 31.15 -29.97
CA LYS A 26 12.17 32.32 -30.85
C LYS A 26 13.07 32.13 -32.07
N LEU A 27 12.54 32.52 -33.24
CA LEU A 27 13.28 32.61 -34.49
C LEU A 27 13.58 34.09 -34.78
N GLY A 28 14.86 34.41 -34.94
CA GLY A 28 15.34 35.73 -35.33
C GLY A 28 15.24 35.94 -36.86
N ALA A 29 15.21 37.20 -37.28
CA ALA A 29 15.04 37.59 -38.69
C ALA A 29 16.13 37.03 -39.63
N ASN A 30 17.31 36.70 -39.09
CA ASN A 30 18.46 36.19 -39.86
C ASN A 30 18.67 34.67 -39.70
N GLY A 31 17.66 33.93 -39.23
CA GLY A 31 17.75 32.48 -38.99
C GLY A 31 18.40 32.06 -37.68
N ALA A 32 18.81 33.04 -36.84
CA ALA A 32 19.22 32.79 -35.47
C ALA A 32 18.06 32.16 -34.68
N LYS A 33 18.35 31.19 -33.82
CA LYS A 33 17.34 30.51 -33.00
C LYS A 33 17.71 30.68 -31.54
N VAL A 34 16.72 31.01 -30.71
CA VAL A 34 16.81 30.92 -29.26
C VAL A 34 16.15 29.60 -28.87
N LEU A 35 16.93 28.70 -28.27
CA LEU A 35 16.49 27.40 -27.80
C LEU A 35 16.00 27.50 -26.35
N LEU A 36 15.19 26.54 -25.91
CA LEU A 36 14.66 26.52 -24.54
C LEU A 36 15.79 26.48 -23.51
N GLN A 37 16.86 25.75 -23.80
CA GLN A 37 18.06 25.71 -22.95
C GLN A 37 18.77 27.06 -22.79
N ASP A 38 18.59 27.99 -23.73
CA ASP A 38 19.24 29.30 -23.67
C ASP A 38 18.57 30.22 -22.63
N ILE A 39 17.33 29.89 -22.22
CA ILE A 39 16.50 30.73 -21.34
C ILE A 39 15.95 30.00 -20.12
N ALA A 40 16.11 28.67 -20.03
CA ALA A 40 15.58 27.86 -18.94
C ALA A 40 16.54 26.72 -18.58
N THR A 41 16.51 26.29 -17.31
CA THR A 41 17.18 25.07 -16.86
C THR A 41 16.20 23.90 -16.95
N ILE A 42 16.46 22.95 -17.83
CA ILE A 42 15.64 21.74 -17.96
C ILE A 42 16.10 20.72 -16.92
N LYS A 43 15.22 20.40 -15.96
CA LYS A 43 15.44 19.35 -14.96
C LYS A 43 14.59 18.13 -15.31
N ASP A 44 15.27 17.05 -15.70
CA ASP A 44 14.66 15.73 -15.86
C ASP A 44 14.81 14.98 -14.53
N GLY A 45 13.82 15.17 -13.67
CA GLY A 45 13.82 14.63 -12.32
C GLY A 45 12.39 14.45 -11.84
N PHE A 46 12.24 13.85 -10.67
CA PHE A 46 10.94 13.79 -10.02
C PHE A 46 10.50 15.21 -9.67
N THR A 47 9.21 15.52 -9.86
CA THR A 47 8.60 16.66 -9.17
C THR A 47 8.74 16.35 -7.68
N GLU A 48 9.55 17.15 -6.98
CA GLU A 48 9.57 17.21 -5.52
C GLU A 48 8.18 17.69 -5.08
N GLU A 49 7.23 16.77 -4.97
CA GLU A 49 6.08 17.01 -4.11
C GLU A 49 6.62 17.06 -2.69
N GLU A 50 6.40 18.17 -1.96
CA GLU A 50 6.78 18.35 -0.54
C GLU A 50 6.09 17.36 0.42
N ARG A 51 5.48 16.29 -0.09
CA ARG A 51 4.88 15.20 0.69
C ARG A 51 5.89 14.09 0.92
N TYR A 52 6.88 14.38 1.75
CA TYR A 52 7.60 13.31 2.45
C TYR A 52 6.75 12.84 3.63
N PHE A 53 6.49 11.54 3.68
CA PHE A 53 5.92 10.93 4.88
C PHE A 53 7.09 10.62 5.82
N GLU A 54 7.06 11.20 7.01
CA GLU A 54 8.04 10.87 8.05
C GLU A 54 7.41 9.96 9.08
N TYR A 55 8.15 8.92 9.47
CA TYR A 55 7.80 8.08 10.60
C TYR A 55 8.91 8.16 11.65
N SER A 56 8.57 8.70 12.82
CA SER A 56 9.52 8.90 13.93
C SER A 56 10.78 9.68 13.54
N GLY A 57 10.64 10.72 12.71
CA GLY A 57 11.75 11.58 12.27
C GLY A 57 12.66 10.94 11.21
N GLN A 58 12.24 9.83 10.60
CA GLN A 58 12.92 9.20 9.46
C GLN A 58 12.00 9.26 8.24
N ASN A 59 12.58 9.55 7.06
CA ASN A 59 11.87 9.48 5.80
C ASN A 59 11.33 8.08 5.58
N ALA A 60 10.04 7.99 5.28
CA ALA A 60 9.32 6.75 5.12
C ALA A 60 8.35 6.83 3.94
N ILE A 61 7.93 5.67 3.47
CA ILE A 61 6.85 5.55 2.49
C ILE A 61 5.69 4.85 3.17
N TYR A 62 4.51 5.47 3.12
CA TYR A 62 3.28 4.86 3.61
C TYR A 62 2.67 3.94 2.55
N MET A 63 2.31 2.72 2.96
CA MET A 63 1.62 1.75 2.11
C MET A 63 0.41 1.19 2.86
N SER A 64 -0.78 1.35 2.28
CA SER A 64 -2.00 0.72 2.79
C SER A 64 -2.21 -0.62 2.11
N VAL A 65 -2.50 -1.65 2.88
CA VAL A 65 -2.90 -2.97 2.36
C VAL A 65 -4.31 -3.25 2.84
N GLU A 66 -5.23 -3.39 1.87
CA GLU A 66 -6.64 -3.61 2.14
C GLU A 66 -7.06 -4.97 1.55
N ALA A 67 -7.78 -5.75 2.35
CA ALA A 67 -8.42 -6.95 1.85
C ALA A 67 -9.59 -6.56 0.94
N THR A 68 -9.79 -7.31 -0.14
CA THR A 68 -10.99 -7.13 -0.99
C THR A 68 -12.26 -7.53 -0.23
N ARG A 69 -13.43 -7.09 -0.70
CA ARG A 69 -14.72 -7.34 -0.02
C ARG A 69 -15.01 -8.80 0.27
N ASP A 70 -14.50 -9.69 -0.58
CA ASP A 70 -14.79 -11.12 -0.54
C ASP A 70 -13.72 -11.92 0.24
N GLN A 71 -12.67 -11.23 0.71
CA GLN A 71 -11.55 -11.84 1.42
C GLN A 71 -11.68 -11.67 2.93
N ASN A 72 -11.28 -12.71 3.66
CA ASN A 72 -11.12 -12.60 5.10
C ASN A 72 -9.84 -11.80 5.42
N ILE A 73 -9.99 -10.74 6.21
CA ILE A 73 -8.90 -9.83 6.57
C ILE A 73 -7.81 -10.50 7.41
N ILE A 74 -8.14 -11.52 8.23
CA ILE A 74 -7.18 -12.20 9.11
C ILE A 74 -6.07 -12.93 8.31
N PRO A 75 -6.39 -13.84 7.36
CA PRO A 75 -5.36 -14.51 6.57
C PRO A 75 -4.58 -13.55 5.65
N VAL A 76 -5.22 -12.48 5.16
CA VAL A 76 -4.53 -11.44 4.38
C VAL A 76 -3.49 -10.75 5.24
N ALA A 77 -3.86 -10.29 6.44
CA ALA A 77 -2.92 -9.66 7.37
C ALA A 77 -1.76 -10.62 7.74
N GLN A 78 -2.05 -11.91 7.94
CA GLN A 78 -1.00 -12.89 8.21
C GLN A 78 -0.02 -13.02 7.04
N SER A 79 -0.54 -13.10 5.82
CA SER A 79 0.29 -13.20 4.60
C SER A 79 1.19 -11.98 4.44
N VAL A 80 0.68 -10.78 4.77
CA VAL A 80 1.45 -9.54 4.75
C VAL A 80 2.54 -9.53 5.82
N ARG A 81 2.24 -9.99 7.05
CA ARG A 81 3.26 -10.13 8.12
C ARG A 81 4.38 -11.06 7.69
N ASP A 82 4.04 -12.23 7.15
CA ASP A 82 5.00 -13.23 6.71
C ASP A 82 5.89 -12.67 5.57
N TYR A 83 5.29 -11.93 4.64
CA TYR A 83 6.03 -11.24 3.58
C TYR A 83 6.99 -10.18 4.12
N ILE A 84 6.54 -9.36 5.06
CA ILE A 84 7.37 -8.31 5.70
C ILE A 84 8.55 -8.96 6.43
N GLU A 85 8.31 -10.02 7.20
CA GLU A 85 9.36 -10.74 7.92
C GLU A 85 10.39 -11.35 6.96
N ALA A 86 9.93 -11.98 5.88
CA ALA A 86 10.79 -12.55 4.85
C ALA A 86 11.60 -11.46 4.13
N LYS A 87 10.96 -10.35 3.76
CA LYS A 87 11.64 -9.27 3.02
C LYS A 87 12.64 -8.50 3.86
N ASN A 88 12.33 -8.23 5.12
CA ASN A 88 13.28 -7.57 6.04
C ASN A 88 14.60 -8.35 6.19
N LYS A 89 14.60 -9.67 5.99
CA LYS A 89 15.83 -10.49 5.99
C LYS A 89 16.70 -10.31 4.73
N THR A 90 16.11 -9.77 3.65
CA THR A 90 16.76 -9.60 2.34
C THR A 90 17.00 -8.15 1.95
N LEU A 91 16.40 -7.21 2.69
CA LEU A 91 16.56 -5.78 2.43
C LEU A 91 17.95 -5.30 2.83
N PRO A 92 18.48 -4.26 2.16
CA PRO A 92 19.73 -3.63 2.58
C PRO A 92 19.55 -2.96 3.95
N SER A 93 20.65 -2.73 4.67
CA SER A 93 20.64 -2.29 6.08
C SER A 93 20.01 -0.92 6.35
N ASP A 94 19.83 -0.11 5.31
CA ASP A 94 19.24 1.23 5.35
C ASP A 94 17.71 1.22 5.13
N VAL A 95 17.11 0.08 4.78
CA VAL A 95 15.67 -0.03 4.51
C VAL A 95 15.03 -1.10 5.39
N GLN A 96 13.91 -0.74 6.02
CA GLN A 96 13.11 -1.66 6.83
C GLN A 96 11.61 -1.45 6.57
N LEU A 97 10.87 -2.55 6.56
CA LEU A 97 9.41 -2.55 6.51
C LEU A 97 8.86 -2.69 7.94
N LYS A 98 7.99 -1.76 8.34
CA LYS A 98 7.31 -1.77 9.65
C LYS A 98 5.80 -1.71 9.47
N ILE A 99 5.10 -2.49 10.28
CA ILE A 99 3.63 -2.45 10.38
C ILE A 99 3.28 -1.33 11.36
N LEU A 100 2.55 -0.33 10.88
CA LEU A 100 2.14 0.83 11.67
C LEU A 100 0.82 0.57 12.40
N VAL A 101 -0.17 0.05 11.68
CA VAL A 101 -1.51 -0.21 12.18
C VAL A 101 -1.98 -1.56 11.63
N ASP A 102 -2.50 -2.40 12.52
CA ASP A 102 -3.09 -3.70 12.17
C ASP A 102 -4.44 -3.87 12.88
N MET A 103 -5.52 -3.77 12.11
CA MET A 103 -6.88 -3.89 12.64
C MET A 103 -7.22 -5.32 13.06
N THR A 104 -6.53 -6.34 12.50
CA THR A 104 -6.81 -7.75 12.80
C THR A 104 -6.40 -8.14 14.21
N TYR A 105 -5.40 -7.46 14.77
CA TYR A 105 -4.97 -7.65 16.17
C TYR A 105 -6.13 -7.40 17.14
N TYR A 106 -6.84 -6.27 16.97
CA TYR A 106 -7.98 -5.91 17.82
C TYR A 106 -9.17 -6.85 17.62
N LEU A 107 -9.40 -7.32 16.40
CA LEU A 107 -10.46 -8.27 16.09
C LEU A 107 -10.22 -9.61 16.79
N ASN A 108 -9.02 -10.17 16.65
CA ASN A 108 -8.63 -11.44 17.27
C ASN A 108 -8.72 -11.39 18.79
N GLY A 109 -8.20 -10.32 19.42
CA GLY A 109 -8.31 -10.15 20.86
C GLY A 109 -9.77 -10.12 21.34
N ARG A 110 -10.68 -9.54 20.54
CA ARG A 110 -12.11 -9.52 20.85
C ARG A 110 -12.74 -10.90 20.74
N LEU A 111 -12.39 -11.67 19.70
CA LEU A 111 -12.85 -13.05 19.52
C LEU A 111 -12.40 -13.94 20.68
N ASP A 112 -11.13 -13.83 21.09
CA ASP A 112 -10.59 -14.61 22.21
C ASP A 112 -11.31 -14.30 23.52
N MET A 113 -11.61 -13.02 23.78
CA MET A 113 -12.41 -12.64 24.95
C MET A 113 -13.83 -13.22 24.89
N MET A 114 -14.48 -13.17 23.72
CA MET A 114 -15.81 -13.76 23.55
C MET A 114 -15.80 -15.26 23.80
N LEU A 115 -14.81 -15.99 23.29
CA LEU A 115 -14.65 -17.42 23.52
C LEU A 115 -14.41 -17.76 24.99
N LYS A 116 -13.58 -16.98 25.68
CA LYS A 116 -13.35 -17.14 27.12
C LYS A 116 -14.63 -16.91 27.93
N ASN A 117 -15.37 -15.86 27.61
CA ASN A 117 -16.63 -15.54 28.27
C ASN A 117 -17.69 -16.63 28.01
N LEU A 118 -17.76 -17.15 26.78
CA LEU A 118 -18.65 -18.26 26.43
C LEU A 118 -18.34 -19.52 27.27
N LEU A 119 -17.06 -19.88 27.39
CA LEU A 119 -16.64 -21.03 28.20
C LEU A 119 -17.00 -20.85 29.67
N GLN A 120 -16.72 -19.67 30.24
CA GLN A 120 -17.09 -19.34 31.62
C GLN A 120 -18.60 -19.42 31.84
N GLY A 121 -19.39 -18.85 30.92
CA GLY A 121 -20.84 -18.94 30.94
C GLY A 121 -21.34 -20.38 30.89
N ALA A 122 -20.79 -21.21 29.99
CA ALA A 122 -21.14 -22.61 29.88
C ALA A 122 -20.87 -23.40 31.17
N VAL A 123 -19.73 -23.15 31.83
CA VAL A 123 -19.39 -23.76 33.12
C VAL A 123 -20.39 -23.34 34.21
N LEU A 124 -20.73 -22.05 34.28
CA LEU A 124 -21.70 -21.54 35.25
C LEU A 124 -23.10 -22.17 35.06
N VAL A 125 -23.57 -22.28 33.81
CA VAL A 125 -24.84 -22.94 33.48
C VAL A 125 -24.80 -24.42 33.87
N ALA A 126 -23.70 -25.13 33.59
CA ALA A 126 -23.55 -26.54 33.96
C ALA A 126 -23.61 -26.75 35.49
N ILE A 127 -22.96 -25.89 36.26
CA ILE A 127 -23.02 -25.90 37.74
C ILE A 127 -24.47 -25.68 38.19
N MET A 128 -25.15 -24.68 37.63
CA MET A 128 -26.52 -24.35 38.00
C MET A 128 -27.46 -25.52 37.73
N LEU A 129 -27.42 -26.10 36.52
CA LEU A 129 -28.23 -27.27 36.17
C LEU A 129 -27.96 -28.46 37.10
N THR A 130 -26.70 -28.70 37.46
CA THR A 130 -26.33 -29.79 38.37
C THR A 130 -26.97 -29.64 39.75
N ILE A 131 -26.98 -28.43 40.31
CA ILE A 131 -27.59 -28.14 41.61
C ILE A 131 -29.12 -28.32 41.55
N PHE A 132 -29.78 -27.74 40.54
CA PHE A 132 -31.24 -27.84 40.40
C PHE A 132 -31.73 -29.26 40.08
N LEU A 133 -31.01 -30.02 39.24
CA LEU A 133 -31.38 -31.38 38.88
C LEU A 133 -31.23 -32.35 40.07
N ARG A 134 -30.15 -32.21 40.86
CA ARG A 134 -29.98 -32.99 42.11
C ARG A 134 -31.07 -32.71 43.12
N PHE A 135 -31.46 -31.46 43.31
CA PHE A 135 -32.56 -31.10 44.22
C PHE A 135 -33.90 -31.70 43.80
N ARG A 136 -34.13 -31.90 42.49
CA ARG A 136 -35.37 -32.50 41.97
C ARG A 136 -35.38 -34.03 42.02
N LEU A 137 -34.23 -34.70 42.07
CA LEU A 137 -34.14 -36.17 42.24
C LEU A 137 -34.24 -36.63 43.70
N ALA A 138 -33.97 -35.75 44.66
CA ALA A 138 -33.96 -36.06 46.09
C ALA A 138 -35.29 -35.74 46.81
N MET A 139 -36.29 -35.22 46.09
CA MET A 139 -37.67 -35.03 46.56
C MET A 139 -38.62 -35.98 45.84
#